data_AF-A0A2V0NYY2-F1
#
_entry.id   AF-A0A2V0NYY2-F1
#
_cell.length_a   1.000
_cell.length_b   1.000
_cell.length_c   1.000
_cell.angle_alpha   90.00
_cell.angle_beta   90.00
_cell.angle_gamma   90.00
#
_symmetry.space_group_name_H-M   'P 1'
#
loop_
_entity.id
_entity.type
_entity.pdbx_description
1 polymer ?
#
loop_
_entity_poly.entity_id
_entity_poly.type
_entity_poly.pdbx_seq_one_letter_code
_entity_poly.pdbx_strand_id
1 'polypeptide(L)'
;MLRSHGSRAGSASATRTLARASASLPLAARRRPSGGAARRGAAPRGRVVPAAGDLGSMLNSLFRQGGGGGGGGAAAAAAAPRRALAFSDNAPSWEQLAEMVAAREKELGVNFTNPDYENGPTHPLALKRTFGSTEPIRVKLYRDHAAWCPYCQKVWLQLEEKRIPYVIEKINMRCYGDKPASFLSKVPSGLLPVLELDGRVVTESGVIMQLLEDSFPDHSPLLPPKGAPQRDRADALMRLERRFFGSWLDWLCSGWNQPASQAGFERTLDAVAEALEASGGPYFLGPELSLVDCTFAPMLERASSSLAYYKGFFMRGQGRWPAIDRWFEAMESRPTYLGTRSDHYTHCHDLPPQLGGCYMTPAGEPIAAAIDGGAWRLPLPPLGPTSLPEPYSPGDNPPLDRLEAAARMVSNHAALVRFALRGPGRPGARPVSAPLADPSAVAAADPAAAAAADAALRHVAHALLVGPEAKQQSGAHALAASEAGARGGGGALDGSPAVAAADYLRDRVGVPRDMKLPAAQQLRAHLTWLIDELAA
;
A
#
# COMPACT_ATOMS: atom_id res chain seq x y z
N MET A 1 32.44 63.54 39.69
CA MET A 1 31.16 63.03 39.16
C MET A 1 30.59 64.06 38.20
N LEU A 2 30.94 63.95 36.93
CA LEU A 2 30.71 64.96 35.88
C LEU A 2 30.84 64.29 34.49
N ARG A 3 29.93 64.65 33.57
CA ARG A 3 30.09 64.75 32.09
C ARG A 3 30.23 63.44 31.30
N SER A 4 29.36 63.09 30.33
CA SER A 4 28.85 63.73 29.10
C SER A 4 29.75 63.60 27.86
N HIS A 5 29.10 63.40 26.70
CA HIS A 5 29.55 63.53 25.28
C HIS A 5 29.99 62.22 24.62
N GLY A 6 29.66 61.90 23.37
CA GLY A 6 29.17 62.66 22.20
C GLY A 6 29.95 62.13 20.98
N SER A 7 29.30 61.59 19.94
CA SER A 7 28.88 62.29 18.71
C SER A 7 29.81 62.05 17.49
N ARG A 8 29.16 62.08 16.30
CA ARG A 8 29.62 62.28 14.90
C ARG A 8 29.88 61.01 14.07
N ALA A 9 29.25 60.72 12.93
CA ALA A 9 28.66 61.46 11.78
C ALA A 9 29.58 61.62 10.56
N GLY A 10 29.03 61.29 9.37
CA GLY A 10 29.48 61.64 8.01
C GLY A 10 30.38 60.61 7.32
N SER A 11 30.37 60.37 6.00
CA SER A 11 29.63 60.94 4.87
C SER A 11 29.96 60.14 3.58
N ALA A 12 28.98 59.98 2.70
CA ALA A 12 28.99 60.01 1.21
C ALA A 12 30.06 59.30 0.33
N SER A 13 29.53 58.44 -0.56
CA SER A 13 29.61 58.43 -2.04
C SER A 13 30.97 58.43 -2.78
N ALA A 14 31.22 57.39 -3.61
CA ALA A 14 31.28 57.50 -5.08
C ALA A 14 31.86 56.24 -5.77
N THR A 15 31.04 55.66 -6.66
CA THR A 15 31.32 55.24 -8.04
C THR A 15 32.67 54.63 -8.44
N ARG A 16 32.65 53.38 -8.96
CA ARG A 16 33.39 53.01 -10.18
C ARG A 16 32.86 51.74 -10.88
N THR A 17 32.44 51.96 -12.11
CA THR A 17 32.13 51.04 -13.21
C THR A 17 33.38 50.27 -13.69
N LEU A 18 33.22 49.03 -14.19
CA LEU A 18 33.97 48.34 -15.27
C LEU A 18 33.28 46.97 -15.51
N ALA A 19 32.40 46.80 -16.49
CA ALA A 19 32.64 46.49 -17.91
C ALA A 19 33.25 45.09 -18.21
N ARG A 20 32.35 44.19 -18.68
CA ARG A 20 32.47 43.12 -19.70
C ARG A 20 33.80 42.38 -19.94
N ALA A 21 33.73 41.05 -19.98
CA ALA A 21 34.12 40.27 -21.16
C ALA A 21 33.51 38.85 -21.17
N SER A 22 32.81 38.54 -22.26
CA SER A 22 32.42 37.19 -22.69
C SER A 22 33.62 36.44 -23.27
N ALA A 23 33.68 35.12 -23.08
CA ALA A 23 34.48 34.25 -23.94
C ALA A 23 33.83 32.86 -24.05
N SER A 24 33.18 32.64 -25.19
CA SER A 24 32.78 31.34 -25.72
C SER A 24 33.87 30.86 -26.67
N LEU A 25 34.27 29.59 -26.63
CA LEU A 25 35.15 28.93 -27.60
C LEU A 25 34.76 27.43 -27.73
N PRO A 26 35.07 26.75 -28.86
CA PRO A 26 34.03 26.21 -29.73
C PRO A 26 34.05 24.69 -29.90
N LEU A 27 32.90 24.13 -30.31
CA LEU A 27 32.78 22.76 -30.83
C LEU A 27 33.43 22.66 -32.21
N ALA A 28 34.49 21.87 -32.32
CA ALA A 28 35.08 21.48 -33.59
C ALA A 28 34.37 20.22 -34.13
N ALA A 29 33.70 20.39 -35.27
CA ALA A 29 33.16 19.33 -36.09
C ALA A 29 34.27 18.41 -36.62
N ARG A 30 34.11 17.08 -36.48
CA ARG A 30 34.92 16.10 -37.22
C ARG A 30 34.04 15.30 -38.17
N ARG A 31 34.43 15.37 -39.44
CA ARG A 31 33.90 14.68 -40.61
C ARG A 31 33.97 13.15 -40.45
N ARG A 32 32.94 12.47 -40.96
CA ARG A 32 33.01 11.05 -41.35
C ARG A 32 33.88 10.88 -42.60
N PRO A 33 34.60 9.76 -42.70
CA PRO A 33 34.76 9.11 -43.98
C PRO A 33 34.19 7.68 -43.97
N SER A 34 33.78 7.28 -45.17
CA SER A 34 33.22 6.01 -45.59
C SER A 34 34.25 4.89 -45.74
N GLY A 35 33.79 3.64 -45.55
CA GLY A 35 34.28 2.46 -46.30
C GLY A 35 35.17 1.47 -45.53
N GLY A 36 34.84 0.17 -45.65
CA GLY A 36 35.78 -0.93 -45.44
C GLY A 36 35.28 -2.09 -44.58
N ALA A 37 34.83 -3.16 -45.23
CA ALA A 37 34.57 -4.46 -44.61
C ALA A 37 35.88 -5.25 -44.40
N ALA A 38 36.08 -5.88 -43.24
CA ALA A 38 36.87 -7.12 -43.09
C ALA A 38 36.73 -7.72 -41.68
N ARG A 39 36.85 -9.05 -41.62
CA ARG A 39 36.55 -9.97 -40.52
C ARG A 39 37.70 -10.17 -39.51
N ARG A 40 37.31 -10.74 -38.35
CA ARG A 40 38.02 -11.64 -37.40
C ARG A 40 38.86 -11.03 -36.26
N GLY A 41 38.63 -11.56 -35.05
CA GLY A 41 39.56 -11.54 -33.91
C GLY A 41 38.88 -11.43 -32.55
N ALA A 42 38.59 -12.55 -31.89
CA ALA A 42 38.09 -12.61 -30.52
C ALA A 42 39.25 -12.69 -29.51
N ALA A 43 39.22 -11.87 -28.46
CA ALA A 43 39.91 -12.05 -27.17
C ALA A 43 39.26 -11.15 -26.09
N PRO A 44 39.32 -11.52 -24.80
CA PRO A 44 38.28 -11.20 -23.81
C PRO A 44 38.50 -9.83 -23.15
N ARG A 45 37.42 -9.10 -22.88
CA ARG A 45 37.45 -7.90 -22.03
C ARG A 45 36.70 -8.15 -20.74
N GLY A 46 37.41 -7.93 -19.63
CA GLY A 46 36.88 -7.95 -18.28
C GLY A 46 35.65 -7.05 -18.15
N ARG A 47 34.66 -7.57 -17.43
CA ARG A 47 33.38 -6.89 -17.20
C ARG A 47 33.58 -5.88 -16.08
N VAL A 48 33.69 -4.61 -16.46
CA VAL A 48 33.51 -3.47 -15.56
C VAL A 48 32.05 -3.47 -15.13
N VAL A 49 31.83 -3.46 -13.81
CA VAL A 49 30.50 -3.31 -13.18
C VAL A 49 30.06 -1.85 -13.33
N PRO A 50 28.92 -1.52 -13.94
CA PRO A 50 28.45 -0.15 -13.99
C PRO A 50 27.80 0.25 -12.65
N ALA A 51 28.07 1.50 -12.25
CA ALA A 51 27.56 2.14 -11.05
C ALA A 51 26.05 2.43 -11.12
N ALA A 52 25.47 2.60 -9.93
CA ALA A 52 24.06 2.88 -9.68
C ALA A 52 23.55 4.09 -10.48
N GLY A 53 22.71 3.83 -11.48
CA GLY A 53 22.04 4.88 -12.25
C GLY A 53 21.04 4.38 -13.30
N ASP A 54 20.81 3.06 -13.43
CA ASP A 54 20.14 2.52 -14.62
C ASP A 54 18.97 1.56 -14.34
N LEU A 55 18.29 1.73 -13.20
CA LEU A 55 17.07 0.94 -12.93
C LEU A 55 15.90 1.34 -13.83
N GLY A 56 15.87 2.61 -14.29
CA GLY A 56 14.87 3.12 -15.22
C GLY A 56 15.01 2.54 -16.64
N SER A 57 16.22 2.18 -17.08
CA SER A 57 16.41 1.52 -18.38
C SER A 57 16.09 0.03 -18.32
N MET A 58 16.30 -0.62 -17.16
CA MET A 58 16.05 -2.05 -16.97
C MET A 58 14.56 -2.37 -17.07
N LEU A 59 13.71 -1.51 -16.49
CA LEU A 59 12.25 -1.56 -16.68
C LEU A 59 11.90 -1.35 -18.16
N ASN A 60 12.39 -0.29 -18.80
CA ASN A 60 12.12 -0.03 -20.23
C ASN A 60 12.64 -1.12 -21.19
N SER A 61 13.70 -1.85 -20.84
CA SER A 61 14.27 -2.94 -21.63
C SER A 61 13.43 -4.21 -21.57
N LEU A 62 12.80 -4.52 -20.43
CA LEU A 62 11.85 -5.62 -20.31
C LEU A 62 10.53 -5.30 -21.05
N PHE A 63 10.16 -4.02 -21.17
CA PHE A 63 8.94 -3.57 -21.83
C PHE A 63 9.01 -3.46 -23.37
N ARG A 64 10.15 -3.78 -24.02
CA ARG A 64 10.30 -3.71 -25.49
C ARG A 64 10.33 -5.05 -26.23
N GLN A 65 10.30 -6.18 -25.53
CA GLN A 65 10.18 -7.51 -26.14
C GLN A 65 9.07 -8.30 -25.44
N GLY A 66 7.83 -7.98 -25.79
CA GLY A 66 6.63 -8.66 -25.30
C GLY A 66 5.41 -8.18 -26.05
N GLY A 67 5.50 -8.12 -27.38
CA GLY A 67 4.37 -7.79 -28.23
C GLY A 67 3.48 -9.01 -28.43
N GLY A 68 2.22 -8.90 -27.98
CA GLY A 68 1.10 -9.74 -28.39
C GLY A 68 0.89 -11.00 -27.53
N GLY A 69 -0.12 -10.96 -26.64
CA GLY A 69 -0.58 -12.16 -25.95
C GLY A 69 -1.66 -11.89 -24.90
N GLY A 70 -2.92 -11.90 -25.34
CA GLY A 70 -4.12 -12.25 -24.57
C GLY A 70 -4.30 -11.64 -23.17
N GLY A 71 -5.13 -10.60 -23.08
CA GLY A 71 -5.82 -10.24 -21.85
C GLY A 71 -6.79 -11.35 -21.44
N GLY A 72 -6.28 -12.35 -20.72
CA GLY A 72 -7.08 -13.30 -19.97
C GLY A 72 -7.43 -12.68 -18.62
N GLY A 73 -8.36 -11.73 -18.61
CA GLY A 73 -9.10 -11.45 -17.40
C GLY A 73 -9.81 -12.75 -17.04
N ALA A 74 -9.45 -13.35 -15.89
CA ALA A 74 -10.22 -14.44 -15.33
C ALA A 74 -11.61 -13.87 -15.02
N ALA A 75 -12.52 -13.99 -15.98
CA ALA A 75 -13.94 -13.87 -15.73
C ALA A 75 -14.26 -15.00 -14.76
N ALA A 76 -14.38 -14.66 -13.47
CA ALA A 76 -15.03 -15.51 -12.50
C ALA A 76 -16.30 -16.04 -13.17
N ALA A 77 -16.46 -17.36 -13.20
CA ALA A 77 -17.65 -17.99 -13.75
C ALA A 77 -18.87 -17.28 -13.14
N ALA A 78 -19.58 -16.50 -13.96
CA ALA A 78 -20.70 -15.71 -13.48
C ALA A 78 -21.72 -16.71 -12.93
N ALA A 79 -21.86 -16.75 -11.61
CA ALA A 79 -22.98 -17.42 -10.98
C ALA A 79 -24.26 -16.89 -11.66
N ALA A 80 -25.25 -17.77 -11.85
CA ALA A 80 -26.55 -17.36 -12.36
C ALA A 80 -27.00 -16.08 -11.61
N PRO A 81 -27.56 -15.06 -12.29
CA PRO A 81 -27.87 -13.79 -11.65
C PRO A 81 -28.82 -14.05 -10.48
N ARG A 82 -28.30 -13.95 -9.25
CA ARG A 82 -29.09 -14.05 -8.04
C ARG A 82 -30.08 -12.90 -8.03
N ARG A 83 -31.34 -13.18 -7.72
CA ARG A 83 -32.36 -12.14 -7.69
C ARG A 83 -32.26 -11.44 -6.35
N ALA A 84 -32.13 -10.11 -6.34
CA ALA A 84 -32.08 -9.39 -5.07
C ALA A 84 -33.48 -9.35 -4.41
N LEU A 85 -33.51 -9.56 -3.09
CA LEU A 85 -34.68 -9.47 -2.23
C LEU A 85 -34.93 -8.02 -1.80
N ALA A 86 -36.17 -7.67 -1.47
CA ALA A 86 -36.49 -6.41 -0.81
C ALA A 86 -36.20 -6.52 0.70
N PHE A 87 -35.90 -5.40 1.38
CA PHE A 87 -35.59 -5.40 2.82
C PHE A 87 -36.12 -4.16 3.54
N SER A 88 -36.24 -4.22 4.87
CA SER A 88 -36.75 -3.12 5.70
C SER A 88 -35.68 -2.07 6.03
N ASP A 89 -36.06 -0.79 6.01
CA ASP A 89 -35.24 0.29 6.63
C ASP A 89 -35.48 0.36 8.14
N ASN A 90 -34.92 -0.59 8.88
CA ASN A 90 -35.06 -0.67 10.34
C ASN A 90 -33.71 -0.73 11.06
N ALA A 91 -32.57 -0.50 10.38
CA ALA A 91 -31.29 -0.34 11.06
C ALA A 91 -31.25 0.95 11.91
N PRO A 92 -30.52 0.96 13.04
CA PRO A 92 -30.29 2.17 13.82
C PRO A 92 -29.74 3.30 12.93
N SER A 93 -30.10 4.55 13.24
CA SER A 93 -29.58 5.71 12.51
C SER A 93 -28.06 5.85 12.67
N TRP A 94 -27.41 6.61 11.77
CA TRP A 94 -25.97 6.89 11.92
C TRP A 94 -25.63 7.57 13.25
N GLU A 95 -26.52 8.38 13.80
CA GLU A 95 -26.36 9.01 15.11
C GLU A 95 -26.38 7.97 16.24
N GLN A 96 -27.35 7.05 16.22
CA GLN A 96 -27.43 5.95 17.19
C GLN A 96 -26.20 5.03 17.08
N LEU A 97 -25.75 4.72 15.85
CA LEU A 97 -24.54 3.94 15.63
C LEU A 97 -23.28 4.66 16.14
N ALA A 98 -23.21 5.99 16.00
CA ALA A 98 -22.11 6.79 16.55
C ALA A 98 -22.10 6.76 18.09
N GLU A 99 -23.26 6.82 18.74
CA GLU A 99 -23.38 6.65 20.19
C GLU A 99 -22.92 5.26 20.63
N MET A 100 -23.31 4.21 19.91
CA MET A 100 -22.87 2.84 20.17
C MET A 100 -21.35 2.69 20.03
N VAL A 101 -20.76 3.24 18.96
CA VAL A 101 -19.30 3.26 18.76
C VAL A 101 -18.62 3.99 19.92
N ALA A 102 -19.06 5.22 20.25
CA ALA A 102 -18.45 6.02 21.30
C ALA A 102 -18.53 5.34 22.68
N ALA A 103 -19.65 4.67 22.98
CA ALA A 103 -19.80 3.91 24.21
C ALA A 103 -18.80 2.75 24.28
N ARG A 104 -18.64 1.99 23.19
CA ARG A 104 -17.70 0.85 23.11
C ARG A 104 -16.23 1.30 23.11
N GLU A 105 -15.91 2.38 22.41
CA GLU A 105 -14.58 2.99 22.43
C GLU A 105 -14.19 3.43 23.85
N LYS A 106 -15.12 4.09 24.56
CA LYS A 106 -14.92 4.50 25.95
C LYS A 106 -14.75 3.32 26.90
N GLU A 107 -15.56 2.27 26.75
CA GLU A 107 -15.49 1.05 27.57
C GLU A 107 -14.14 0.35 27.41
N LEU A 108 -13.62 0.29 26.17
CA LEU A 108 -12.39 -0.42 25.85
C LEU A 108 -11.12 0.46 25.92
N GLY A 109 -11.27 1.77 26.14
CA GLY A 109 -10.15 2.71 26.21
C GLY A 109 -9.43 2.91 24.88
N VAL A 110 -10.15 2.81 23.76
CA VAL A 110 -9.62 2.97 22.40
C VAL A 110 -10.26 4.18 21.71
N ASN A 111 -9.67 4.64 20.60
CA ASN A 111 -10.19 5.75 19.81
C ASN A 111 -9.83 5.56 18.32
N PHE A 112 -10.73 4.93 17.58
CA PHE A 112 -10.65 4.69 16.14
C PHE A 112 -11.38 5.77 15.31
N THR A 113 -12.35 6.45 15.91
CA THR A 113 -13.07 7.57 15.28
C THR A 113 -12.18 8.79 15.05
N ASN A 114 -11.31 9.12 16.01
CA ASN A 114 -10.36 10.22 15.91
C ASN A 114 -9.00 9.88 16.57
N PRO A 115 -8.24 8.93 16.00
CA PRO A 115 -6.95 8.52 16.56
C PRO A 115 -5.94 9.65 16.48
N ASP A 116 -4.94 9.62 17.38
CA ASP A 116 -3.81 10.56 17.33
C ASP A 116 -2.91 10.25 16.13
N TYR A 117 -3.15 10.93 15.01
CA TYR A 117 -2.36 10.79 13.80
C TYR A 117 -0.94 11.36 13.94
N GLU A 118 -0.69 12.26 14.89
CA GLU A 118 0.56 13.00 14.98
C GLU A 118 1.59 12.32 15.91
N ASN A 119 1.15 11.76 17.04
CA ASN A 119 2.03 11.10 18.02
C ASN A 119 1.66 9.64 18.31
N GLY A 120 0.47 9.21 17.89
CA GLY A 120 0.01 7.84 18.08
C GLY A 120 0.71 6.83 17.16
N PRO A 121 0.18 5.59 17.08
CA PRO A 121 0.70 4.56 16.19
C PRO A 121 0.84 5.04 14.72
N THR A 122 1.74 4.41 13.97
CA THR A 122 1.92 4.67 12.54
C THR A 122 0.62 4.51 11.80
N HIS A 123 0.25 5.50 10.98
CA HIS A 123 -1.08 5.55 10.38
C HIS A 123 -1.08 6.11 8.95
N PRO A 124 -1.73 5.46 7.97
CA PRO A 124 -1.72 5.89 6.56
C PRO A 124 -2.48 7.18 6.30
N LEU A 125 -3.38 7.57 7.20
CA LEU A 125 -4.08 8.87 7.18
C LEU A 125 -3.28 10.04 7.77
N ALA A 126 -2.15 9.80 8.45
CA ALA A 126 -1.35 10.88 9.01
C ALA A 126 -0.81 11.82 7.91
N LEU A 127 -0.86 13.12 8.18
CA LEU A 127 -0.29 14.17 7.34
C LEU A 127 0.88 14.91 8.01
N LYS A 128 1.08 14.65 9.30
CA LYS A 128 2.15 15.20 10.13
C LYS A 128 2.46 14.19 11.23
N ARG A 129 3.74 14.02 11.54
CA ARG A 129 4.25 13.15 12.59
C ARG A 129 5.31 13.92 13.37
N THR A 130 5.08 14.11 14.67
CA THR A 130 6.05 14.77 15.56
C THR A 130 6.57 13.84 16.64
N PHE A 131 5.88 12.73 16.91
CA PHE A 131 6.33 11.74 17.89
C PHE A 131 6.50 12.30 19.32
N GLY A 132 5.86 13.43 19.62
CA GLY A 132 6.03 14.22 20.85
C GLY A 132 7.24 15.16 20.84
N SER A 133 8.01 15.20 19.76
CA SER A 133 9.19 16.06 19.61
C SER A 133 8.79 17.52 19.33
N THR A 134 9.58 18.44 19.88
CA THR A 134 9.46 19.89 19.63
C THR A 134 10.47 20.39 18.59
N GLU A 135 11.26 19.49 18.01
CA GLU A 135 12.24 19.87 16.99
C GLU A 135 11.55 20.43 15.73
N PRO A 136 12.20 21.37 15.01
CA PRO A 136 11.68 21.86 13.75
C PRO A 136 11.54 20.72 12.73
N ILE A 137 10.38 20.60 12.10
CA ILE A 137 10.17 19.62 11.03
C ILE A 137 10.96 20.05 9.79
N ARG A 138 12.00 19.26 9.49
CA ARG A 138 12.88 19.47 8.33
C ARG A 138 12.52 18.61 7.12
N VAL A 139 11.71 17.57 7.35
CA VAL A 139 11.39 16.54 6.36
C VAL A 139 9.97 16.65 5.87
N LYS A 140 9.79 16.61 4.55
CA LYS A 140 8.51 16.38 3.90
C LYS A 140 8.60 15.16 2.99
N LEU A 141 7.76 14.16 3.24
CA LEU A 141 7.64 12.96 2.42
C LEU A 141 6.47 13.11 1.44
N TYR A 142 6.75 12.98 0.15
CA TYR A 142 5.72 12.72 -0.85
C TYR A 142 5.61 11.22 -1.05
N ARG A 143 4.44 10.66 -0.71
CA ARG A 143 4.14 9.23 -0.87
C ARG A 143 2.81 9.03 -1.56
N ASP A 144 2.58 7.80 -2.02
CA ASP A 144 1.41 7.47 -2.80
C ASP A 144 0.11 7.54 -1.97
N HIS A 145 -1.04 7.94 -2.51
CA HIS A 145 -2.27 8.14 -1.72
C HIS A 145 -2.79 6.85 -1.05
N ALA A 146 -2.60 5.71 -1.69
CA ALA A 146 -3.15 4.43 -1.25
C ALA A 146 -2.21 3.61 -0.35
N ALA A 147 -0.95 4.04 -0.17
CA ALA A 147 0.11 3.30 0.54
C ALA A 147 0.47 1.96 -0.13
N TRP A 148 0.39 1.90 -1.46
CA TRP A 148 0.67 0.71 -2.26
C TRP A 148 2.09 0.68 -2.82
N CYS A 149 2.80 1.81 -2.82
CA CYS A 149 4.13 1.89 -3.42
C CYS A 149 5.18 1.26 -2.48
N PRO A 150 5.88 0.17 -2.91
CA PRO A 150 6.89 -0.48 -2.07
C PRO A 150 8.04 0.48 -1.72
N TYR A 151 8.42 1.33 -2.66
CA TYR A 151 9.50 2.29 -2.46
C TYR A 151 9.14 3.37 -1.44
N CYS A 152 7.87 3.80 -1.40
CA CYS A 152 7.39 4.73 -0.38
C CYS A 152 7.40 4.08 0.99
N GLN A 153 6.97 2.82 1.08
CA GLN A 153 6.94 2.08 2.34
C GLN A 153 8.33 1.92 2.96
N LYS A 154 9.40 1.71 2.16
CA LYS A 154 10.79 1.67 2.68
C LYS A 154 11.16 2.93 3.46
N VAL A 155 10.92 4.09 2.86
CA VAL A 155 11.23 5.40 3.45
C VAL A 155 10.30 5.68 4.63
N TRP A 156 9.03 5.31 4.51
CA TRP A 156 8.04 5.52 5.56
C TRP A 156 8.37 4.71 6.83
N LEU A 157 8.71 3.42 6.67
CA LEU A 157 9.19 2.57 7.77
C LEU A 157 10.41 3.18 8.46
N GLN A 158 11.41 3.62 7.69
CA GLN A 158 12.60 4.25 8.26
C GLN A 158 12.26 5.50 9.09
N LEU A 159 11.42 6.40 8.57
CA LEU A 159 11.04 7.63 9.29
C LEU A 159 10.32 7.32 10.61
N GLU A 160 9.43 6.33 10.60
CA GLU A 160 8.67 5.91 11.79
C GLU A 160 9.55 5.21 12.83
N GLU A 161 10.45 4.31 12.42
CA GLU A 161 11.37 3.60 13.32
C GLU A 161 12.41 4.55 13.94
N LYS A 162 12.93 5.50 13.15
CA LYS A 162 13.83 6.54 13.65
C LYS A 162 13.11 7.64 14.41
N ARG A 163 11.77 7.67 14.39
CA ARG A 163 10.93 8.73 14.96
C ARG A 163 11.38 10.14 14.52
N ILE A 164 11.75 10.30 13.25
CA ILE A 164 12.16 11.60 12.68
C ILE A 164 10.90 12.40 12.36
N PRO A 165 10.66 13.60 12.92
CA PRO A 165 9.48 14.38 12.60
C PRO A 165 9.41 14.79 11.14
N TYR A 166 8.22 14.62 10.55
CA TYR A 166 7.98 14.86 9.14
C TYR A 166 6.54 15.22 8.84
N VAL A 167 6.33 15.90 7.72
CA VAL A 167 5.00 16.09 7.12
C VAL A 167 4.85 15.25 5.86
N ILE A 168 3.62 14.93 5.52
CA ILE A 168 3.29 14.06 4.38
C ILE A 168 2.45 14.81 3.37
N GLU A 169 2.82 14.72 2.09
CA GLU A 169 1.94 15.05 0.97
C GLU A 169 1.61 13.79 0.18
N LYS A 170 0.32 13.53 0.00
CA LYS A 170 -0.17 12.34 -0.70
C LYS A 170 -0.35 12.64 -2.18
N ILE A 171 0.30 11.85 -3.02
CA ILE A 171 0.28 12.00 -4.48
C ILE A 171 -0.28 10.73 -5.10
N ASN A 172 -1.18 10.82 -6.07
CA ASN A 172 -1.67 9.62 -6.73
C ASN A 172 -0.56 8.89 -7.51
N MET A 173 -0.63 7.56 -7.59
CA MET A 173 0.11 6.83 -8.64
C MET A 173 -0.61 6.99 -9.97
N ARG A 174 0.16 6.94 -11.06
CA ARG A 174 -0.38 7.07 -12.42
C ARG A 174 -1.42 5.99 -12.73
N CYS A 175 -1.29 4.80 -12.14
CA CYS A 175 -2.22 3.68 -12.36
C CYS A 175 -3.61 3.87 -11.75
N TYR A 176 -3.81 4.84 -10.83
CA TYR A 176 -5.11 5.06 -10.19
C TYR A 176 -5.59 6.51 -10.15
N GLY A 177 -4.82 7.48 -10.67
CA GLY A 177 -5.30 8.85 -10.78
C GLY A 177 -4.28 9.86 -11.32
N ASP A 178 -4.80 11.05 -11.64
CA ASP A 178 -4.00 12.18 -12.07
C ASP A 178 -3.13 12.70 -10.92
N LYS A 179 -1.90 13.13 -11.24
CA LYS A 179 -0.98 13.77 -10.29
C LYS A 179 -1.16 15.30 -10.34
N PRO A 180 -1.12 16.01 -9.20
CA PRO A 180 -1.21 17.47 -9.19
C PRO A 180 -0.13 18.12 -10.07
N ALA A 181 -0.51 19.14 -10.85
CA ALA A 181 0.43 19.89 -11.69
C ALA A 181 1.55 20.57 -10.88
N SER A 182 1.24 20.99 -9.64
CA SER A 182 2.22 21.52 -8.69
C SER A 182 3.32 20.50 -8.35
N PHE A 183 2.94 19.23 -8.17
CA PHE A 183 3.90 18.15 -7.93
C PHE A 183 4.73 17.86 -9.19
N LEU A 184 4.10 17.74 -10.36
CA LEU A 184 4.81 17.46 -11.62
C LEU A 184 5.77 18.57 -12.04
N SER A 185 5.46 19.83 -11.70
CA SER A 185 6.36 20.96 -11.94
C SER A 185 7.63 20.86 -11.10
N LYS A 186 7.52 20.30 -9.89
CA LYS A 186 8.65 20.06 -8.98
C LYS A 186 9.40 18.77 -9.32
N VAL A 187 8.67 17.72 -9.72
CA VAL A 187 9.20 16.37 -9.98
C VAL A 187 8.69 15.89 -11.35
N PRO A 188 9.37 16.26 -12.45
CA PRO A 188 8.90 15.97 -13.81
C PRO A 188 8.77 14.48 -14.13
N SER A 189 9.54 13.61 -13.47
CA SER A 189 9.42 12.15 -13.62
C SER A 189 8.08 11.63 -13.10
N GLY A 190 7.45 12.34 -12.17
CA GLY A 190 6.25 11.91 -11.47
C GLY A 190 6.45 10.70 -10.54
N LEU A 191 7.68 10.23 -10.36
CA LEU A 191 8.00 9.06 -9.53
C LEU A 191 7.89 9.37 -8.04
N LEU A 192 7.65 8.32 -7.26
CA LEU A 192 7.58 8.35 -5.80
C LEU A 192 8.47 7.22 -5.24
N PRO A 193 8.98 7.33 -4.01
CA PRO A 193 8.85 8.46 -3.08
C PRO A 193 9.68 9.67 -3.51
N VAL A 194 9.35 10.82 -2.92
CA VAL A 194 10.18 12.03 -2.98
C VAL A 194 10.35 12.54 -1.55
N LEU A 195 11.57 12.88 -1.18
CA LEU A 195 11.88 13.56 0.07
C LEU A 195 12.20 15.03 -0.23
N GLU A 196 11.65 15.94 0.55
CA GLU A 196 12.12 17.31 0.62
C GLU A 196 12.73 17.54 2.00
N LEU A 197 14.05 17.73 2.05
CA LEU A 197 14.83 17.94 3.27
C LEU A 197 15.41 19.35 3.23
N ASP A 198 15.02 20.20 4.17
CA ASP A 198 15.45 21.61 4.23
C ASP A 198 15.23 22.35 2.89
N GLY A 199 14.09 22.07 2.23
CA GLY A 199 13.71 22.64 0.92
C GLY A 199 14.41 21.97 -0.29
N ARG A 200 15.33 21.03 -0.07
CA ARG A 200 15.99 20.28 -1.16
C ARG A 200 15.22 19.02 -1.50
N VAL A 201 14.81 18.91 -2.76
CA VAL A 201 14.13 17.73 -3.32
C VAL A 201 15.13 16.62 -3.63
N VAL A 202 14.81 15.40 -3.19
CA VAL A 202 15.60 14.18 -3.38
C VAL A 202 14.66 13.05 -3.80
N THR A 203 15.05 12.32 -4.84
CA THR A 203 14.33 11.14 -5.37
C THR A 203 15.18 9.89 -5.19
N GLU A 204 14.66 8.73 -5.61
CA GLU A 204 15.26 7.40 -5.42
C GLU A 204 15.24 6.94 -3.96
N SER A 205 14.44 5.92 -3.64
CA SER A 205 14.24 5.48 -2.25
C SER A 205 15.56 5.11 -1.55
N GLY A 206 16.48 4.44 -2.24
CA GLY A 206 17.78 4.08 -1.64
C GLY A 206 18.66 5.29 -1.32
N VAL A 207 18.62 6.34 -2.15
CA VAL A 207 19.35 7.60 -1.90
C VAL A 207 18.71 8.36 -0.75
N ILE A 208 17.37 8.46 -0.75
CA ILE A 208 16.60 9.04 0.33
C ILE A 208 16.93 8.36 1.67
N MET A 209 16.95 7.03 1.69
CA MET A 209 17.18 6.28 2.94
C MET A 209 18.59 6.49 3.49
N GLN A 210 19.60 6.53 2.63
CA GLN A 210 20.97 6.85 3.05
C GLN A 210 21.11 8.30 3.52
N LEU A 211 20.44 9.24 2.85
CA LEU A 211 20.42 10.65 3.26
C LEU A 211 19.79 10.82 4.65
N LEU A 212 18.71 10.10 4.94
CA LEU A 212 18.07 10.12 6.26
C LEU A 212 18.98 9.54 7.35
N GLU A 213 19.72 8.45 7.08
CA GLU A 213 20.72 7.95 8.04
C GLU A 213 21.84 8.97 8.30
N ASP A 214 22.32 9.64 7.26
CA ASP A 214 23.43 10.60 7.38
C ASP A 214 23.00 11.93 8.03
N SER A 215 21.75 12.36 7.81
CA SER A 215 21.25 13.68 8.25
C SER A 215 20.65 13.70 9.65
N PHE A 216 20.29 12.52 10.18
CA PHE A 216 19.64 12.34 11.48
C PHE A 216 20.38 11.27 12.32
N PRO A 217 21.68 11.45 12.62
CA PRO A 217 22.47 10.46 13.37
C PRO A 217 22.06 10.36 14.84
N ASP A 218 21.46 11.42 15.40
CA ASP A 218 20.97 11.46 16.79
C ASP A 218 19.62 10.74 16.98
N HIS A 219 18.97 10.38 15.88
CA HIS A 219 17.83 9.46 15.87
C HIS A 219 18.36 8.03 15.73
N SER A 220 17.75 7.08 16.45
CA SER A 220 18.15 5.66 16.49
C SER A 220 18.71 5.17 15.14
N PRO A 221 20.03 4.92 15.04
CA PRO A 221 20.64 4.55 13.77
C PRO A 221 20.17 3.16 13.34
N LEU A 222 19.77 3.01 12.08
CA LEU A 222 19.33 1.70 11.54
C LEU A 222 20.42 1.02 10.72
N LEU A 223 21.60 1.63 10.61
CA LEU A 223 22.77 1.02 10.01
C LEU A 223 23.98 1.11 10.94
N PRO A 224 24.88 0.11 10.86
CA PRO A 224 26.18 0.21 11.50
C PRO A 224 26.95 1.46 11.03
N PRO A 225 27.86 2.00 11.87
CA PRO A 225 28.72 3.12 11.48
C PRO A 225 29.49 2.82 10.20
N LYS A 226 29.75 3.87 9.40
CA LYS A 226 30.57 3.75 8.19
C LYS A 226 31.96 3.22 8.56
N GLY A 227 32.45 2.22 7.81
CA GLY A 227 33.75 1.58 8.04
C GLY A 227 33.75 0.40 9.02
N ALA A 228 32.64 0.12 9.71
CA ALA A 228 32.52 -1.11 10.50
C ALA A 228 32.37 -2.34 9.59
N PRO A 229 32.92 -3.53 9.93
CA PRO A 229 32.72 -4.75 9.13
C PRO A 229 31.24 -5.10 8.89
N GLN A 230 30.38 -4.80 9.86
CA GLN A 230 28.93 -4.99 9.75
C GLN A 230 28.31 -4.08 8.68
N ARG A 231 28.95 -2.97 8.34
CA ARG A 231 28.52 -2.09 7.25
C ARG A 231 28.69 -2.75 5.88
N ASP A 232 29.82 -3.42 5.65
CA ASP A 232 30.05 -4.16 4.40
C ASP A 232 29.04 -5.29 4.22
N ARG A 233 28.67 -5.95 5.34
CA ARG A 233 27.58 -6.92 5.37
C ARG A 233 26.24 -6.28 4.99
N ALA A 234 25.89 -5.14 5.58
CA ALA A 234 24.66 -4.42 5.22
C ALA A 234 24.61 -4.10 3.72
N ASP A 235 25.70 -3.59 3.15
CA ASP A 235 25.77 -3.27 1.72
C ASP A 235 25.66 -4.52 0.83
N ALA A 236 26.21 -5.66 1.26
CA ALA A 236 26.02 -6.95 0.60
C ALA A 236 24.56 -7.41 0.63
N LEU A 237 23.88 -7.22 1.75
CA LEU A 237 22.46 -7.56 1.90
C LEU A 237 21.57 -6.65 1.04
N MET A 238 21.88 -5.37 0.89
CA MET A 238 21.20 -4.48 -0.05
C MET A 238 21.40 -4.90 -1.52
N ARG A 239 22.51 -5.56 -1.86
CA ARG A 239 22.69 -6.21 -3.18
C ARG A 239 21.86 -7.48 -3.30
N LEU A 240 21.75 -8.26 -2.22
CA LEU A 240 20.92 -9.45 -2.17
C LEU A 240 19.43 -9.11 -2.34
N GLU A 241 18.94 -8.03 -1.74
CA GLU A 241 17.56 -7.55 -1.92
C GLU A 241 17.26 -7.27 -3.40
N ARG A 242 18.16 -6.61 -4.12
CA ARG A 242 18.00 -6.36 -5.56
C ARG A 242 17.99 -7.65 -6.36
N ARG A 243 18.79 -8.64 -5.98
CA ARG A 243 18.79 -9.96 -6.62
C ARG A 243 17.47 -10.70 -6.37
N PHE A 244 16.97 -10.64 -5.14
CA PHE A 244 15.68 -11.18 -4.74
C PHE A 244 14.53 -10.54 -5.53
N PHE A 245 14.50 -9.22 -5.60
CA PHE A 245 13.52 -8.49 -6.39
C PHE A 245 13.56 -8.89 -7.86
N GLY A 246 14.75 -8.98 -8.45
CA GLY A 246 14.93 -9.39 -9.85
C GLY A 246 14.43 -10.81 -10.14
N SER A 247 14.77 -11.79 -9.30
CA SER A 247 14.32 -13.19 -9.51
C SER A 247 12.83 -13.38 -9.21
N TRP A 248 12.28 -12.63 -8.26
CA TRP A 248 10.83 -12.59 -8.00
C TRP A 248 10.07 -12.07 -9.22
N LEU A 249 10.47 -10.91 -9.77
CA LEU A 249 9.79 -10.34 -10.93
C LEU A 249 9.94 -11.20 -12.19
N ASP A 250 11.12 -11.77 -12.42
CA ASP A 250 11.36 -12.71 -13.53
C ASP A 250 10.34 -13.85 -13.52
N TRP A 251 10.13 -14.46 -12.35
CA TRP A 251 9.17 -15.55 -12.24
C TRP A 251 7.70 -15.08 -12.25
N LEU A 252 7.37 -14.02 -11.50
CA LEU A 252 6.01 -13.52 -11.39
C LEU A 252 5.44 -13.09 -12.74
N CYS A 253 6.23 -12.37 -13.54
CA CYS A 253 5.76 -11.76 -14.78
C CYS A 253 5.94 -12.66 -16.02
N SER A 254 6.81 -13.68 -15.96
CA SER A 254 7.04 -14.58 -17.10
C SER A 254 6.03 -15.72 -17.15
N GLY A 255 5.60 -16.06 -18.37
CA GLY A 255 4.85 -17.27 -18.71
C GLY A 255 5.70 -18.39 -19.31
N TRP A 256 6.83 -18.04 -19.92
CA TRP A 256 7.69 -18.95 -20.68
C TRP A 256 8.86 -19.35 -19.79
N ASN A 257 8.96 -20.63 -19.43
CA ASN A 257 10.02 -21.22 -18.56
C ASN A 257 9.78 -21.19 -17.03
N GLN A 258 8.55 -21.50 -16.59
CA GLN A 258 8.20 -21.57 -15.15
C GLN A 258 9.21 -22.37 -14.28
N PRO A 259 9.67 -23.59 -14.66
CA PRO A 259 10.53 -24.37 -13.78
C PRO A 259 11.89 -23.71 -13.51
N ALA A 260 12.51 -23.08 -14.52
CA ALA A 260 13.81 -22.45 -14.36
C ALA A 260 13.72 -21.15 -13.56
N SER A 261 12.70 -20.31 -13.82
CA SER A 261 12.47 -19.08 -13.07
C SER A 261 12.11 -19.38 -11.61
N GLN A 262 11.27 -20.39 -11.35
CA GLN A 262 11.01 -20.88 -9.98
C GLN A 262 12.31 -21.30 -9.28
N ALA A 263 13.12 -22.15 -9.92
CA ALA A 263 14.39 -22.58 -9.33
C ALA A 263 15.36 -21.41 -9.10
N GLY A 264 15.35 -20.39 -9.96
CA GLY A 264 16.13 -19.16 -9.79
C GLY A 264 15.68 -18.30 -8.61
N PHE A 265 14.37 -18.17 -8.44
CA PHE A 265 13.78 -17.52 -7.27
C PHE A 265 14.10 -18.28 -5.99
N GLU A 266 13.87 -19.60 -5.95
CA GLU A 266 14.15 -20.45 -4.78
C GLU A 266 15.62 -20.37 -4.35
N ARG A 267 16.59 -20.45 -5.29
CA ARG A 267 18.02 -20.24 -4.95
C ARG A 267 18.29 -18.88 -4.32
N THR A 268 17.56 -17.86 -4.75
CA THR A 268 17.72 -16.52 -4.17
C THR A 268 17.09 -16.45 -2.78
N LEU A 269 15.94 -17.10 -2.58
CA LEU A 269 15.25 -17.21 -1.31
C LEU A 269 16.06 -18.03 -0.29
N ASP A 270 16.71 -19.12 -0.72
CA ASP A 270 17.65 -19.90 0.08
C ASP A 270 18.77 -18.99 0.60
N ALA A 271 19.37 -18.16 -0.26
CA ALA A 271 20.40 -17.20 0.16
C ALA A 271 19.88 -16.09 1.11
N VAL A 272 18.60 -15.71 0.98
CA VAL A 272 17.95 -14.79 1.94
C VAL A 272 17.80 -15.46 3.31
N ALA A 273 17.34 -16.71 3.35
CA ALA A 273 17.23 -17.49 4.58
C ALA A 273 18.61 -17.72 5.23
N GLU A 274 19.63 -18.09 4.45
CA GLU A 274 21.01 -18.22 4.93
C GLU A 274 21.54 -16.90 5.51
N ALA A 275 21.24 -15.76 4.89
CA ALA A 275 21.66 -14.45 5.38
C ALA A 275 21.03 -14.07 6.72
N LEU A 276 19.74 -14.43 6.93
CA LEU A 276 19.04 -14.29 8.20
C LEU A 276 19.67 -15.20 9.27
N GLU A 277 19.88 -16.48 8.97
CA GLU A 277 20.48 -17.44 9.91
C GLU A 277 21.91 -17.03 10.30
N ALA A 278 22.74 -16.60 9.34
CA ALA A 278 24.12 -16.18 9.58
C ALA A 278 24.24 -14.93 10.46
N SER A 279 23.14 -14.24 10.77
CA SER A 279 23.12 -13.09 11.69
C SER A 279 22.75 -13.48 13.12
N GLY A 280 22.22 -14.69 13.34
CA GLY A 280 21.54 -15.09 14.57
C GLY A 280 20.05 -14.71 14.61
N GLY A 281 19.59 -13.86 13.69
CA GLY A 281 18.19 -13.45 13.56
C GLY A 281 17.63 -12.63 14.74
N PRO A 282 16.33 -12.29 14.69
CA PRO A 282 15.41 -12.56 13.58
C PRO A 282 15.58 -11.60 12.38
N TYR A 283 16.33 -10.51 12.54
CA TYR A 283 16.58 -9.51 11.50
C TYR A 283 17.92 -9.75 10.79
N PHE A 284 18.14 -9.11 9.62
CA PHE A 284 19.31 -9.41 8.78
C PHE A 284 20.68 -9.07 9.40
N LEU A 285 20.71 -8.17 10.38
CA LEU A 285 21.91 -7.76 11.12
C LEU A 285 21.91 -8.23 12.58
N GLY A 286 21.03 -9.17 12.94
CA GLY A 286 20.96 -9.80 14.26
C GLY A 286 19.63 -9.51 14.97
N PRO A 287 19.66 -9.20 16.29
CA PRO A 287 18.43 -9.10 17.10
C PRO A 287 17.63 -7.81 16.89
N GLU A 288 18.25 -6.77 16.32
CA GLU A 288 17.63 -5.44 16.14
C GLU A 288 17.26 -5.18 14.68
N LEU A 289 16.14 -4.48 14.49
CA LEU A 289 15.70 -4.03 13.17
C LEU A 289 16.75 -3.10 12.57
N SER A 290 17.06 -3.32 11.30
CA SER A 290 17.98 -2.47 10.54
C SER A 290 17.34 -1.88 9.29
N LEU A 291 18.08 -1.00 8.62
CA LEU A 291 17.66 -0.44 7.33
C LEU A 291 17.61 -1.52 6.24
N VAL A 292 18.36 -2.62 6.41
CA VAL A 292 18.28 -3.79 5.53
C VAL A 292 16.86 -4.37 5.60
N ASP A 293 16.33 -4.56 6.80
CA ASP A 293 14.97 -5.08 7.01
C ASP A 293 13.92 -4.13 6.43
N CYS A 294 14.06 -2.81 6.66
CA CYS A 294 13.20 -1.80 6.04
C CYS A 294 13.23 -1.84 4.50
N THR A 295 14.36 -2.27 3.91
CA THR A 295 14.52 -2.38 2.46
C THR A 295 13.92 -3.68 1.92
N PHE A 296 14.06 -4.78 2.64
CA PHE A 296 13.50 -6.08 2.26
C PHE A 296 11.99 -6.15 2.48
N ALA A 297 11.45 -5.47 3.50
CA ALA A 297 10.08 -5.70 3.95
C ALA A 297 9.01 -5.51 2.86
N PRO A 298 9.01 -4.40 2.10
CA PRO A 298 8.05 -4.21 1.02
C PRO A 298 8.15 -5.25 -0.11
N MET A 299 9.34 -5.85 -0.31
CA MET A 299 9.56 -6.85 -1.35
C MET A 299 9.15 -8.25 -0.90
N LEU A 300 9.49 -8.63 0.33
CA LEU A 300 9.11 -9.93 0.89
C LEU A 300 7.59 -10.04 1.05
N GLU A 301 6.91 -9.00 1.53
CA GLU A 301 5.43 -9.02 1.69
C GLU A 301 4.71 -9.19 0.33
N ARG A 302 5.18 -8.48 -0.70
CA ARG A 302 4.59 -8.53 -2.04
C ARG A 302 4.91 -9.84 -2.75
N ALA A 303 6.13 -10.37 -2.58
CA ALA A 303 6.49 -11.68 -3.08
C ALA A 303 5.65 -12.79 -2.43
N SER A 304 5.49 -12.74 -1.09
CA SER A 304 4.65 -13.69 -0.36
C SER A 304 3.20 -13.69 -0.86
N SER A 305 2.64 -12.48 -1.06
CA SER A 305 1.26 -12.32 -1.54
C SER A 305 1.09 -12.79 -2.98
N SER A 306 1.92 -12.25 -3.89
CA SER A 306 1.75 -12.45 -5.33
C SER A 306 2.14 -13.85 -5.79
N LEU A 307 3.15 -14.47 -5.20
CA LEU A 307 3.52 -15.85 -5.58
C LEU A 307 2.49 -16.86 -5.07
N ALA A 308 1.87 -16.62 -3.91
CA ALA A 308 0.74 -17.43 -3.47
C ALA A 308 -0.41 -17.30 -4.47
N TYR A 309 -0.83 -16.07 -4.79
CA TYR A 309 -1.96 -15.78 -5.68
C TYR A 309 -1.73 -16.27 -7.12
N TYR A 310 -0.61 -15.90 -7.76
CA TYR A 310 -0.39 -16.17 -9.19
C TYR A 310 0.26 -17.52 -9.46
N LYS A 311 1.00 -18.08 -8.49
CA LYS A 311 1.82 -19.29 -8.73
C LYS A 311 1.43 -20.47 -7.84
N GLY A 312 0.56 -20.28 -6.84
CA GLY A 312 0.25 -21.31 -5.84
C GLY A 312 1.46 -21.64 -4.95
N PHE A 313 2.41 -20.72 -4.83
CA PHE A 313 3.67 -20.93 -4.14
C PHE A 313 3.71 -20.17 -2.81
N PHE A 314 3.98 -20.88 -1.72
CA PHE A 314 4.07 -20.32 -0.37
C PHE A 314 5.52 -20.28 0.10
N MET A 315 6.06 -19.07 0.30
CA MET A 315 7.39 -18.87 0.88
C MET A 315 7.41 -18.88 2.41
N ARG A 316 6.24 -18.97 3.04
CA ARG A 316 6.03 -19.01 4.51
C ARG A 316 5.28 -20.28 4.91
N GLY A 317 5.45 -20.73 6.15
CA GLY A 317 4.62 -21.77 6.77
C GLY A 317 4.76 -23.18 6.20
N GLN A 318 5.72 -23.41 5.31
CA GLN A 318 6.02 -24.72 4.72
C GLN A 318 7.19 -25.45 5.40
N GLY A 319 7.82 -24.82 6.41
CA GLY A 319 8.97 -25.37 7.14
C GLY A 319 10.30 -25.35 6.38
N ARG A 320 10.32 -25.02 5.08
CA ARG A 320 11.56 -24.96 4.27
C ARG A 320 12.45 -23.76 4.62
N TRP A 321 11.85 -22.61 4.95
CA TRP A 321 12.59 -21.37 5.26
C TRP A 321 12.20 -20.81 6.64
N PRO A 322 12.49 -21.51 7.74
CA PRO A 322 12.08 -21.09 9.08
C PRO A 322 12.65 -19.72 9.49
N ALA A 323 13.81 -19.32 8.96
CA ALA A 323 14.38 -17.99 9.19
C ALA A 323 13.48 -16.87 8.63
N ILE A 324 12.83 -17.13 7.50
CA ILE A 324 11.91 -16.18 6.85
C ILE A 324 10.62 -16.08 7.67
N ASP A 325 10.10 -17.21 8.16
CA ASP A 325 8.95 -17.23 9.07
C ASP A 325 9.25 -16.38 10.33
N ARG A 326 10.40 -16.60 10.98
CA ARG A 326 10.82 -15.79 12.15
C ARG A 326 11.01 -14.32 11.84
N TRP A 327 11.54 -13.99 10.65
CA TRP A 327 11.68 -12.60 10.21
C TRP A 327 10.30 -11.94 10.04
N PHE A 328 9.33 -12.62 9.43
CA PHE A 328 7.96 -12.10 9.32
C PHE A 328 7.32 -11.94 10.70
N GLU A 329 7.42 -12.93 11.59
CA GLU A 329 6.90 -12.83 12.96
C GLU A 329 7.49 -11.63 13.71
N ALA A 330 8.79 -11.39 13.56
CA ALA A 330 9.46 -10.24 14.16
C ALA A 330 8.96 -8.91 13.57
N MET A 331 8.82 -8.81 12.24
CA MET A 331 8.24 -7.63 11.59
C MET A 331 6.79 -7.40 12.00
N GLU A 332 5.97 -8.43 12.06
CA GLU A 332 4.55 -8.37 12.42
C GLU A 332 4.33 -8.05 13.91
N SER A 333 5.36 -8.15 14.75
CA SER A 333 5.34 -7.61 16.12
C SER A 333 5.51 -6.09 16.20
N ARG A 334 5.92 -5.43 15.10
CA ARG A 334 6.22 -3.99 15.09
C ARG A 334 5.00 -3.15 14.70
N PRO A 335 4.53 -2.21 15.56
CA PRO A 335 3.40 -1.34 15.24
C PRO A 335 3.59 -0.50 13.97
N THR A 336 4.83 -0.10 13.69
CA THR A 336 5.25 0.62 12.48
C THR A 336 5.03 -0.19 11.21
N TYR A 337 5.41 -1.48 11.22
CA TYR A 337 5.16 -2.39 10.11
C TYR A 337 3.67 -2.68 9.96
N LEU A 338 2.96 -2.97 11.06
CA LEU A 338 1.52 -3.17 11.04
C LEU A 338 0.74 -1.98 10.47
N GLY A 339 1.21 -0.75 10.72
CA GLY A 339 0.60 0.49 10.20
C GLY A 339 0.91 0.79 8.73
N THR A 340 1.84 0.06 8.10
CA THR A 340 2.29 0.32 6.72
C THR A 340 2.15 -0.87 5.77
N ARG A 341 2.07 -2.09 6.30
CA ARG A 341 1.87 -3.32 5.50
C ARG A 341 0.48 -3.36 4.87
N SER A 342 0.37 -4.06 3.76
CA SER A 342 -0.90 -4.33 3.09
C SER A 342 -1.33 -5.79 3.23
N ASP A 343 -2.52 -6.11 2.73
CA ASP A 343 -3.06 -7.45 2.62
C ASP A 343 -2.73 -8.11 1.26
N HIS A 344 -2.94 -9.42 1.17
CA HIS A 344 -2.72 -10.18 -0.06
C HIS A 344 -3.61 -9.68 -1.20
N TYR A 345 -4.87 -9.38 -0.90
CA TYR A 345 -5.84 -8.88 -1.88
C TYR A 345 -5.34 -7.61 -2.56
N THR A 346 -4.99 -6.59 -1.79
CA THR A 346 -4.51 -5.31 -2.33
C THR A 346 -3.24 -5.50 -3.13
N HIS A 347 -2.25 -6.26 -2.63
CA HIS A 347 -1.00 -6.49 -3.36
C HIS A 347 -1.23 -7.19 -4.70
N CYS A 348 -2.13 -8.18 -4.76
CA CYS A 348 -2.36 -8.91 -6.00
C CYS A 348 -3.11 -8.06 -7.04
N HIS A 349 -3.95 -7.13 -6.60
CA HIS A 349 -4.66 -6.21 -7.51
C HIS A 349 -3.87 -4.92 -7.85
N ASP A 350 -2.91 -4.51 -7.01
CA ASP A 350 -2.09 -3.32 -7.23
C ASP A 350 -0.85 -3.57 -8.10
N LEU A 351 -0.31 -4.80 -8.13
CA LEU A 351 0.93 -5.14 -8.82
C LEU A 351 0.81 -5.15 -10.34
N PRO A 352 -0.19 -5.81 -10.98
CA PRO A 352 -0.30 -5.86 -12.43
C PRO A 352 -0.22 -4.50 -13.13
N PRO A 353 -0.94 -3.44 -12.70
CA PRO A 353 -0.86 -2.14 -13.36
C PRO A 353 0.47 -1.42 -13.15
N GLN A 354 1.27 -1.83 -12.16
CA GLN A 354 2.61 -1.29 -11.90
C GLN A 354 3.70 -2.04 -12.67
N LEU A 355 3.51 -3.35 -12.91
CA LEU A 355 4.49 -4.24 -13.54
C LEU A 355 4.21 -4.49 -15.03
N GLY A 356 3.05 -4.08 -15.55
CA GLY A 356 2.62 -4.40 -16.92
C GLY A 356 1.99 -5.79 -17.08
N GLY A 357 1.67 -6.44 -15.96
CA GLY A 357 1.02 -7.76 -15.90
C GLY A 357 1.73 -8.75 -14.98
N CYS A 358 0.98 -9.73 -14.49
CA CYS A 358 1.47 -10.89 -13.74
C CYS A 358 0.96 -12.17 -14.42
N TYR A 359 1.74 -13.25 -14.39
CA TYR A 359 1.37 -14.49 -15.08
C TYR A 359 0.77 -15.52 -14.13
N MET A 360 -0.52 -15.83 -14.34
CA MET A 360 -1.26 -16.86 -13.59
C MET A 360 -0.87 -18.28 -14.04
N THR A 361 -0.67 -19.18 -13.09
CA THR A 361 -0.55 -20.63 -13.33
C THR A 361 -1.78 -21.37 -12.79
N PRO A 362 -2.08 -22.60 -13.26
CA PRO A 362 -3.19 -23.38 -12.73
C PRO A 362 -3.13 -23.63 -11.21
N ALA A 363 -1.92 -23.64 -10.63
CA ALA A 363 -1.74 -23.78 -9.18
C ALA A 363 -2.16 -22.53 -8.38
N GLY A 364 -2.11 -21.34 -9.00
CA GLY A 364 -2.53 -20.08 -8.39
C GLY A 364 -4.05 -19.88 -8.39
N GLU A 365 -4.76 -20.38 -9.40
CA GLU A 365 -6.22 -20.21 -9.56
C GLU A 365 -7.06 -20.47 -8.29
N PRO A 366 -6.90 -21.60 -7.56
CA PRO A 366 -7.67 -21.81 -6.33
C PRO A 366 -7.31 -20.82 -5.21
N ILE A 367 -6.05 -20.38 -5.16
CA ILE A 367 -5.59 -19.39 -4.18
C ILE A 367 -6.15 -18.00 -4.51
N ALA A 368 -6.12 -17.62 -5.78
CA ALA A 368 -6.72 -16.40 -6.28
C ALA A 368 -8.22 -16.34 -5.97
N ALA A 369 -8.97 -17.42 -6.23
CA ALA A 369 -10.39 -17.49 -5.90
C ALA A 369 -10.67 -17.34 -4.39
N ALA A 370 -9.79 -17.87 -3.53
CA ALA A 370 -9.90 -17.68 -2.10
C ALA A 370 -9.61 -16.23 -1.66
N ILE A 371 -8.59 -15.59 -2.24
CA ILE A 371 -8.23 -14.18 -1.97
C ILE A 371 -9.31 -13.21 -2.48
N ASP A 372 -9.89 -13.49 -3.66
CA ASP A 372 -10.89 -12.66 -4.33
C ASP A 372 -12.31 -12.91 -3.80
N GLY A 373 -12.45 -12.81 -2.48
CA GLY A 373 -13.74 -12.86 -1.80
C GLY A 373 -14.24 -14.26 -1.43
N GLY A 374 -13.57 -15.34 -1.84
CA GLY A 374 -13.88 -16.69 -1.38
C GLY A 374 -13.73 -16.85 0.14
N ALA A 375 -12.71 -16.23 0.73
CA ALA A 375 -12.40 -16.34 2.16
C ALA A 375 -13.16 -15.35 3.08
N TRP A 376 -13.90 -14.37 2.53
CA TRP A 376 -14.59 -13.35 3.33
C TRP A 376 -15.99 -13.81 3.74
N ARG A 377 -16.09 -14.86 4.54
CA ARG A 377 -17.37 -15.39 5.05
C ARG A 377 -17.39 -15.43 6.58
N LEU A 378 -18.56 -15.16 7.15
CA LEU A 378 -18.79 -15.25 8.59
C LEU A 378 -19.21 -16.68 8.98
N PRO A 379 -18.87 -17.16 10.19
CA PRO A 379 -18.01 -16.47 11.17
C PRO A 379 -16.54 -16.45 10.71
N LEU A 380 -15.90 -15.27 10.78
CA LEU A 380 -14.45 -15.19 10.58
C LEU A 380 -13.77 -15.71 11.85
N PRO A 381 -13.06 -16.86 11.81
CA PRO A 381 -12.26 -17.28 12.94
C PRO A 381 -11.14 -16.26 13.17
N PRO A 382 -10.57 -16.17 14.39
CA PRO A 382 -9.25 -15.57 14.55
C PRO A 382 -8.31 -16.26 13.55
N LEU A 383 -7.57 -15.49 12.76
CA LEU A 383 -6.53 -16.10 11.95
C LEU A 383 -5.56 -16.82 12.88
N GLY A 384 -5.06 -17.96 12.44
CA GLY A 384 -4.05 -18.73 13.16
C GLY A 384 -2.84 -18.99 12.27
N PRO A 385 -1.73 -19.48 12.81
CA PRO A 385 -0.50 -19.74 12.04
C PRO A 385 -0.68 -20.64 10.80
N THR A 386 -1.79 -21.38 10.72
CA THR A 386 -2.17 -22.26 9.60
C THR A 386 -3.22 -21.66 8.65
N SER A 387 -3.67 -20.43 8.90
CA SER A 387 -4.63 -19.75 8.02
C SER A 387 -4.03 -19.53 6.64
N LEU A 388 -4.78 -19.95 5.63
CA LEU A 388 -4.49 -19.74 4.22
C LEU A 388 -5.74 -19.11 3.57
N PRO A 389 -5.56 -18.33 2.48
CA PRO A 389 -4.29 -18.01 1.81
C PRO A 389 -3.55 -16.81 2.42
N GLU A 390 -4.17 -16.09 3.35
CA GLU A 390 -3.59 -14.93 4.01
C GLU A 390 -2.97 -15.33 5.36
N PRO A 391 -1.65 -15.11 5.56
CA PRO A 391 -0.95 -15.53 6.76
C PRO A 391 -1.46 -14.76 7.98
N TYR A 392 -1.50 -15.45 9.11
CA TYR A 392 -1.83 -14.85 10.40
C TYR A 392 -0.93 -13.68 10.74
N SER A 393 -1.55 -12.63 11.28
CA SER A 393 -0.85 -11.57 11.97
C SER A 393 -1.00 -11.72 13.48
N PRO A 394 0.09 -11.72 14.25
CA PRO A 394 0.03 -11.49 15.68
C PRO A 394 -0.82 -10.24 16.02
N GLY A 395 -1.68 -10.36 17.03
CA GLY A 395 -2.47 -9.24 17.58
C GLY A 395 -3.92 -9.10 17.06
N ASP A 396 -4.40 -10.04 16.25
CA ASP A 396 -5.80 -10.08 15.82
C ASP A 396 -6.74 -10.20 17.03
N ASN A 397 -7.75 -9.33 17.09
CA ASN A 397 -8.74 -9.29 18.16
C ASN A 397 -10.10 -8.99 17.51
N PRO A 398 -10.85 -10.03 17.08
CA PRO A 398 -12.06 -9.84 16.28
C PRO A 398 -13.06 -8.84 16.88
N PRO A 399 -13.33 -8.82 18.20
CA PRO A 399 -14.14 -7.74 18.80
C PRO A 399 -13.61 -6.33 18.56
N LEU A 400 -12.30 -6.07 18.75
CA LEU A 400 -11.71 -4.75 18.49
C LEU A 400 -11.64 -4.43 17.00
N ASP A 401 -11.37 -5.43 16.16
CA ASP A 401 -11.25 -5.27 14.72
C ASP A 401 -12.60 -4.93 14.07
N ARG A 402 -13.68 -5.55 14.57
CA ARG A 402 -15.06 -5.16 14.19
C ARG A 402 -15.40 -3.76 14.66
N LEU A 403 -14.98 -3.37 15.87
CA LEU A 403 -15.20 -2.02 16.38
C LEU A 403 -14.45 -0.97 15.55
N GLU A 404 -13.20 -1.22 15.17
CA GLU A 404 -12.43 -0.34 14.27
C GLU A 404 -13.16 -0.19 12.92
N ALA A 405 -13.57 -1.29 12.30
CA ALA A 405 -14.33 -1.27 11.05
C ALA A 405 -15.63 -0.47 11.18
N ALA A 406 -16.42 -0.68 12.24
CA ALA A 406 -17.65 0.06 12.52
C ALA A 406 -17.37 1.56 12.72
N ALA A 407 -16.36 1.91 13.53
CA ALA A 407 -15.97 3.29 13.79
C ALA A 407 -15.55 4.02 12.51
N ARG A 408 -14.81 3.35 11.62
CA ARG A 408 -14.44 3.88 10.30
C ARG A 408 -15.65 4.08 9.39
N MET A 409 -16.57 3.13 9.38
CA MET A 409 -17.80 3.25 8.60
C MET A 409 -18.65 4.43 9.10
N VAL A 410 -18.90 4.49 10.40
CA VAL A 410 -19.79 5.49 11.01
C VAL A 410 -19.20 6.90 10.89
N SER A 411 -17.90 7.07 11.17
CA SER A 411 -17.25 8.39 11.05
C SER A 411 -17.17 8.92 9.62
N ASN A 412 -17.21 8.04 8.61
CA ASN A 412 -17.06 8.40 7.20
C ASN A 412 -18.31 8.07 6.34
N HIS A 413 -19.46 7.80 6.97
CA HIS A 413 -20.63 7.20 6.32
C HIS A 413 -21.10 8.00 5.10
N ALA A 414 -21.16 9.33 5.19
CA ALA A 414 -21.62 10.16 4.09
C ALA A 414 -20.75 10.03 2.83
N ALA A 415 -19.42 9.91 2.98
CA ALA A 415 -18.52 9.68 1.86
C ALA A 415 -18.60 8.25 1.35
N LEU A 416 -18.75 7.28 2.26
CA LEU A 416 -18.89 5.86 1.92
C LEU A 416 -20.16 5.56 1.13
N VAL A 417 -21.32 6.07 1.54
CA VAL A 417 -22.59 5.90 0.81
C VAL A 417 -22.46 6.47 -0.60
N ARG A 418 -21.93 7.70 -0.75
CA ARG A 418 -21.68 8.31 -2.07
C ARG A 418 -20.72 7.49 -2.94
N PHE A 419 -19.69 6.91 -2.33
CA PHE A 419 -18.74 6.06 -3.03
C PHE A 419 -19.36 4.72 -3.45
N ALA A 420 -20.08 4.06 -2.54
CA ALA A 420 -20.75 2.79 -2.78
C ALA A 420 -21.82 2.88 -3.87
N LEU A 421 -22.50 4.04 -4.00
CA LEU A 421 -23.47 4.31 -5.07
C LEU A 421 -22.88 4.28 -6.48
N ARG A 422 -21.55 4.22 -6.65
CA ARG A 422 -20.92 3.93 -7.94
C ARG A 422 -21.17 2.49 -8.42
N GLY A 423 -21.44 1.55 -7.51
CA GLY A 423 -21.83 0.17 -7.82
C GLY A 423 -23.06 0.07 -8.71
N PRO A 424 -24.24 0.57 -8.26
CA PRO A 424 -25.44 0.66 -9.10
C PRO A 424 -25.39 1.81 -10.12
N GLY A 425 -24.28 2.55 -10.17
CA GLY A 425 -24.08 3.68 -11.05
C GLY A 425 -23.63 3.26 -12.45
N ARG A 426 -22.73 4.05 -13.04
CA ARG A 426 -22.15 3.75 -14.36
C ARG A 426 -20.62 3.90 -14.36
N PRO A 427 -19.92 3.12 -15.20
CA PRO A 427 -18.48 3.26 -15.37
C PRO A 427 -18.07 4.68 -15.77
N GLY A 428 -16.86 5.05 -15.36
CA GLY A 428 -16.27 6.34 -15.69
C GLY A 428 -15.77 6.42 -17.13
N ALA A 429 -15.77 7.62 -17.71
CA ALA A 429 -15.33 7.85 -19.09
C ALA A 429 -13.81 7.70 -19.30
N ARG A 430 -13.02 7.83 -18.23
CA ARG A 430 -11.54 7.73 -18.27
C ARG A 430 -11.11 6.54 -17.41
N PRO A 431 -10.91 5.35 -18.00
CA PRO A 431 -10.36 4.22 -17.26
C PRO A 431 -8.89 4.49 -16.91
N VAL A 432 -8.46 3.87 -15.82
CA VAL A 432 -7.06 3.81 -15.40
C VAL A 432 -6.62 2.35 -15.43
N SER A 433 -5.32 2.08 -15.31
CA SER A 433 -4.81 0.70 -15.46
C SER A 433 -5.11 -0.19 -14.25
N ALA A 434 -5.27 0.37 -13.05
CA ALA A 434 -5.65 -0.41 -11.88
C ALA A 434 -7.14 -0.79 -11.94
N PRO A 435 -7.50 -2.08 -11.93
CA PRO A 435 -8.86 -2.54 -12.23
C PRO A 435 -9.90 -2.12 -11.18
N LEU A 436 -9.47 -1.95 -9.92
CA LEU A 436 -10.33 -1.52 -8.81
C LEU A 436 -10.33 0.00 -8.61
N ALA A 437 -9.58 0.74 -9.43
CA ALA A 437 -9.56 2.19 -9.41
C ALA A 437 -10.43 2.77 -10.53
N ASP A 438 -11.34 3.66 -10.15
CA ASP A 438 -12.28 4.28 -11.09
C ASP A 438 -12.53 5.75 -10.73
N PRO A 439 -11.49 6.59 -10.78
CA PRO A 439 -11.57 7.99 -10.35
C PRO A 439 -12.65 8.81 -11.07
N SER A 440 -13.13 8.32 -12.23
CA SER A 440 -14.18 8.95 -13.03
C SER A 440 -15.54 8.24 -12.98
N ALA A 441 -15.72 7.20 -12.16
CA ALA A 441 -17.01 6.51 -12.00
C ALA A 441 -18.11 7.45 -11.49
N VAL A 442 -19.32 7.25 -12.00
CA VAL A 442 -20.47 8.10 -11.70
C VAL A 442 -21.45 7.32 -10.82
N ALA A 443 -21.71 7.87 -9.63
CA ALA A 443 -22.68 7.31 -8.70
C ALA A 443 -24.11 7.35 -9.27
N ALA A 444 -24.93 6.37 -8.87
CA ALA A 444 -26.37 6.41 -9.11
C ALA A 444 -26.98 7.67 -8.51
N ALA A 445 -27.79 8.38 -9.30
CA ALA A 445 -28.46 9.60 -8.88
C ALA A 445 -29.89 9.35 -8.36
N ASP A 446 -30.36 8.10 -8.43
CA ASP A 446 -31.69 7.70 -7.96
C ASP A 446 -31.78 7.80 -6.43
N PRO A 447 -32.69 8.61 -5.86
CA PRO A 447 -32.90 8.70 -4.43
C PRO A 447 -33.29 7.37 -3.77
N ALA A 448 -33.99 6.48 -4.49
CA ALA A 448 -34.36 5.17 -3.95
C ALA A 448 -33.13 4.27 -3.80
N ALA A 449 -32.25 4.24 -4.81
CA ALA A 449 -30.96 3.57 -4.71
C ALA A 449 -30.09 4.14 -3.59
N ALA A 450 -30.10 5.47 -3.38
CA ALA A 450 -29.39 6.11 -2.27
C ALA A 450 -29.92 5.68 -0.90
N ALA A 451 -31.24 5.64 -0.72
CA ALA A 451 -31.87 5.16 0.51
C ALA A 451 -31.56 3.68 0.79
N ALA A 452 -31.62 2.84 -0.26
CA ALA A 452 -31.27 1.43 -0.18
C ALA A 452 -29.80 1.21 0.24
N ALA A 453 -28.85 1.91 -0.41
CA ALA A 453 -27.44 1.82 -0.06
C ALA A 453 -27.15 2.31 1.37
N ASP A 454 -27.77 3.43 1.78
CA ASP A 454 -27.62 3.97 3.13
C ASP A 454 -28.11 2.98 4.20
N ALA A 455 -29.33 2.46 4.05
CA ALA A 455 -29.89 1.48 4.97
C ALA A 455 -29.03 0.21 5.05
N ALA A 456 -28.63 -0.33 3.91
CA ALA A 456 -27.74 -1.48 3.82
C ALA A 456 -26.43 -1.28 4.59
N LEU A 457 -25.76 -0.13 4.42
CA LEU A 457 -24.51 0.16 5.13
C LEU A 457 -24.73 0.38 6.64
N ARG A 458 -25.89 0.91 7.07
CA ARG A 458 -26.29 0.93 8.49
C ARG A 458 -26.50 -0.48 9.04
N HIS A 459 -27.11 -1.39 8.28
CA HIS A 459 -27.24 -2.80 8.68
C HIS A 459 -25.87 -3.45 8.89
N VAL A 460 -24.90 -3.20 8.00
CA VAL A 460 -23.52 -3.70 8.12
C VAL A 460 -22.81 -3.12 9.34
N ALA A 461 -22.89 -1.79 9.54
CA ALA A 461 -22.28 -1.14 10.72
C ALA A 461 -22.87 -1.66 12.04
N HIS A 462 -24.20 -1.86 12.09
CA HIS A 462 -24.84 -2.48 13.25
C HIS A 462 -24.36 -3.92 13.45
N ALA A 463 -24.28 -4.72 12.39
CA ALA A 463 -23.82 -6.10 12.46
C ALA A 463 -22.37 -6.22 12.94
N LEU A 464 -21.49 -5.28 12.57
CA LEU A 464 -20.13 -5.21 13.10
C LEU A 464 -20.11 -4.97 14.62
N LEU A 465 -20.99 -4.09 15.12
CA LEU A 465 -21.05 -3.73 16.53
C LEU A 465 -21.59 -4.85 17.43
N VAL A 466 -22.65 -5.53 17.00
CA VAL A 466 -23.35 -6.51 17.86
C VAL A 466 -23.15 -7.97 17.43
N GLY A 467 -22.61 -8.20 16.23
CA GLY A 467 -22.55 -9.51 15.58
C GLY A 467 -23.80 -9.82 14.75
N PRO A 468 -23.70 -10.55 13.62
CA PRO A 468 -24.86 -10.88 12.78
C PRO A 468 -25.96 -11.65 13.51
N GLU A 469 -25.57 -12.63 14.35
CA GLU A 469 -26.54 -13.46 15.09
C GLU A 469 -27.37 -12.62 16.07
N ALA A 470 -26.71 -11.82 16.92
CA ALA A 470 -27.40 -10.95 17.87
C ALA A 470 -28.24 -9.89 17.16
N LYS A 471 -27.76 -9.38 16.00
CA LYS A 471 -28.54 -8.48 15.16
C LYS A 471 -29.84 -9.13 14.68
N GLN A 472 -29.79 -10.36 14.17
CA GLN A 472 -30.99 -11.07 13.73
C GLN A 472 -31.94 -11.41 14.88
N GLN A 473 -31.40 -11.71 16.08
CA GLN A 473 -32.20 -11.97 17.28
C GLN A 473 -32.88 -10.72 17.85
N SER A 474 -32.42 -9.52 17.52
CA SER A 474 -32.99 -8.26 18.04
C SER A 474 -34.46 -8.04 17.67
N GLY A 475 -34.95 -8.68 16.61
CA GLY A 475 -36.30 -8.50 16.06
C GLY A 475 -36.52 -7.11 15.45
N ALA A 476 -36.38 -6.06 16.24
CA ALA A 476 -36.57 -4.67 15.83
C ALA A 476 -35.57 -4.18 14.76
N HIS A 477 -34.33 -4.70 14.78
CA HIS A 477 -33.27 -4.32 13.83
C HIS A 477 -32.77 -5.51 12.97
N ALA A 478 -33.51 -6.62 12.97
CA ALA A 478 -33.23 -7.76 12.11
C ALA A 478 -33.28 -7.34 10.63
N LEU A 479 -32.41 -7.92 9.80
CA LEU A 479 -32.46 -7.69 8.35
C LEU A 479 -33.56 -8.58 7.77
N ALA A 480 -34.75 -8.01 7.57
CA ALA A 480 -35.90 -8.75 7.06
C ALA A 480 -35.92 -8.73 5.52
N ALA A 481 -35.28 -9.71 4.89
CA ALA A 481 -35.29 -9.89 3.44
C ALA A 481 -36.52 -10.69 2.97
N SER A 482 -37.17 -10.25 1.89
CA SER A 482 -38.35 -10.92 1.33
C SER A 482 -38.51 -10.69 -0.17
N GLU A 483 -39.27 -11.56 -0.85
CA GLU A 483 -39.58 -11.35 -2.26
C GLU A 483 -40.40 -10.06 -2.47
N ALA A 484 -40.04 -9.29 -3.50
CA ALA A 484 -40.77 -8.07 -3.85
C ALA A 484 -42.26 -8.37 -4.08
N GLY A 485 -43.14 -7.76 -3.26
CA GLY A 485 -44.59 -7.94 -3.34
C GLY A 485 -45.20 -8.92 -2.32
N ALA A 486 -44.38 -9.60 -1.51
CA ALA A 486 -44.88 -10.31 -0.33
C ALA A 486 -45.47 -9.28 0.66
N ARG A 487 -46.71 -9.51 1.10
CA ARG A 487 -47.49 -8.55 1.91
C ARG A 487 -46.75 -8.15 3.20
N GLY A 488 -46.39 -6.86 3.33
CA GLY A 488 -46.00 -6.29 4.62
C GLY A 488 -45.37 -4.89 4.54
N GLY A 489 -46.16 -3.85 4.83
CA GLY A 489 -45.70 -2.52 5.28
C GLY A 489 -45.04 -1.59 4.24
N GLY A 490 -45.55 -0.37 4.09
CA GLY A 490 -44.83 0.68 3.34
C GLY A 490 -43.49 0.96 4.01
N GLY A 491 -42.39 0.68 3.31
CA GLY A 491 -41.03 0.78 3.88
C GLY A 491 -40.01 -0.24 3.35
N ALA A 492 -40.41 -1.16 2.47
CA ALA A 492 -39.50 -2.10 1.82
C ALA A 492 -38.64 -1.38 0.76
N LEU A 493 -37.33 -1.51 0.88
CA LEU A 493 -36.30 -1.02 -0.04
C LEU A 493 -35.91 -2.12 -1.03
N ASP A 494 -35.63 -1.75 -2.28
CA ASP A 494 -35.11 -2.69 -3.28
C ASP A 494 -33.68 -3.09 -2.91
N GLY A 495 -33.43 -4.39 -2.76
CA GLY A 495 -32.09 -4.90 -2.47
C GLY A 495 -31.14 -4.86 -3.66
N SER A 496 -31.63 -4.72 -4.90
CA SER A 496 -30.77 -4.66 -6.09
C SER A 496 -29.68 -3.58 -6.00
N PRO A 497 -30.03 -2.29 -5.78
CA PRO A 497 -29.02 -1.25 -5.61
C PRO A 497 -28.19 -1.41 -4.33
N ALA A 498 -28.75 -1.99 -3.27
CA ALA A 498 -28.03 -2.25 -2.02
C ALA A 498 -26.93 -3.29 -2.19
N VAL A 499 -27.22 -4.43 -2.84
CA VAL A 499 -26.26 -5.49 -3.17
C VAL A 499 -25.16 -4.93 -4.07
N ALA A 500 -25.52 -4.20 -5.13
CA ALA A 500 -24.53 -3.60 -6.03
C ALA A 500 -23.61 -2.60 -5.31
N ALA A 501 -24.15 -1.81 -4.37
CA ALA A 501 -23.37 -0.87 -3.57
C ALA A 501 -22.44 -1.58 -2.58
N ALA A 502 -22.92 -2.64 -1.93
CA ALA A 502 -22.16 -3.44 -0.99
C ALA A 502 -21.02 -4.22 -1.67
N ASP A 503 -21.29 -4.87 -2.82
CA ASP A 503 -20.28 -5.55 -3.64
C ASP A 503 -19.19 -4.57 -4.07
N TYR A 504 -19.60 -3.42 -4.60
CA TYR A 504 -18.68 -2.39 -5.05
C TYR A 504 -17.76 -1.89 -3.92
N LEU A 505 -18.32 -1.66 -2.73
CA LEU A 505 -17.55 -1.23 -1.56
C LEU A 505 -16.62 -2.34 -1.06
N ARG A 506 -17.09 -3.59 -0.95
CA ARG A 506 -16.35 -4.75 -0.45
C ARG A 506 -15.01 -4.91 -1.19
N ASP A 507 -15.08 -4.84 -2.51
CA ASP A 507 -13.92 -5.03 -3.38
C ASP A 507 -12.96 -3.83 -3.37
N ARG A 508 -13.34 -2.71 -2.74
CA ARG A 508 -12.56 -1.45 -2.73
C ARG A 508 -12.13 -1.00 -1.33
N VAL A 509 -12.38 -1.82 -0.31
CA VAL A 509 -11.77 -1.66 1.01
C VAL A 509 -10.25 -1.83 0.84
N GLY A 510 -9.49 -0.76 1.11
CA GLY A 510 -8.05 -0.72 0.90
C GLY A 510 -7.28 -0.92 2.20
N VAL A 511 -6.26 -1.78 2.17
CA VAL A 511 -5.31 -1.98 3.27
C VAL A 511 -3.95 -1.37 2.87
N PRO A 512 -3.21 -0.72 3.78
CA PRO A 512 -3.67 -0.23 5.09
C PRO A 512 -4.52 1.06 4.97
N ARG A 513 -4.72 1.60 3.75
CA ARG A 513 -5.29 2.94 3.48
C ARG A 513 -6.48 3.31 4.37
N ASP A 514 -7.47 2.42 4.46
CA ASP A 514 -8.74 2.68 5.14
C ASP A 514 -8.72 2.18 6.59
N MET A 515 -8.10 1.02 6.82
CA MET A 515 -7.94 0.39 8.13
C MET A 515 -6.88 -0.72 8.07
N LYS A 516 -6.47 -1.24 9.23
CA LYS A 516 -5.56 -2.39 9.30
C LYS A 516 -6.20 -3.66 8.74
N LEU A 517 -5.35 -4.61 8.33
CA LEU A 517 -5.75 -5.89 7.72
C LEU A 517 -6.91 -6.60 8.45
N PRO A 518 -6.85 -6.88 9.77
CA PRO A 518 -7.92 -7.62 10.44
C PRO A 518 -9.27 -6.90 10.43
N ALA A 519 -9.27 -5.58 10.60
CA ALA A 519 -10.48 -4.76 10.53
C ALA A 519 -11.07 -4.76 9.11
N ALA A 520 -10.22 -4.71 8.08
CA ALA A 520 -10.65 -4.78 6.69
C ALA A 520 -11.28 -6.13 6.35
N GLN A 521 -10.72 -7.24 6.86
CA GLN A 521 -11.32 -8.57 6.70
C GLN A 521 -12.71 -8.63 7.35
N GLN A 522 -12.86 -8.11 8.58
CA GLN A 522 -14.16 -8.02 9.24
C GLN A 522 -15.16 -7.24 8.38
N LEU A 523 -14.79 -6.06 7.87
CA LEU A 523 -15.67 -5.27 7.00
C LEU A 523 -16.07 -6.04 5.75
N ARG A 524 -15.10 -6.64 5.03
CA ARG A 524 -15.40 -7.39 3.81
C ARG A 524 -16.32 -8.58 4.07
N ALA A 525 -16.12 -9.33 5.15
CA ALA A 525 -17.00 -10.44 5.50
C ALA A 525 -18.42 -10.00 5.90
N HIS A 526 -18.56 -8.86 6.58
CA HIS A 526 -19.89 -8.32 6.93
C HIS A 526 -20.62 -7.74 5.70
N LEU A 527 -19.89 -7.15 4.75
CA LEU A 527 -20.47 -6.78 3.46
C LEU A 527 -20.93 -8.02 2.69
N THR A 528 -20.12 -9.08 2.65
CA THR A 528 -20.51 -10.35 2.04
C THR A 528 -21.74 -10.97 2.72
N TRP A 529 -21.82 -10.94 4.05
CA TRP A 529 -23.00 -11.39 4.78
C TRP A 529 -24.26 -10.64 4.32
N LEU A 530 -24.21 -9.30 4.23
CA LEU A 530 -25.34 -8.51 3.73
C LEU A 530 -25.72 -8.92 2.29
N ILE A 531 -24.72 -9.11 1.41
CA ILE A 531 -24.95 -9.52 0.02
C ILE A 531 -25.64 -10.89 -0.04
N ASP A 532 -25.15 -11.87 0.72
CA ASP A 532 -25.70 -13.22 0.73
C ASP A 532 -27.14 -13.24 1.32
N GLU A 533 -27.44 -12.42 2.34
CA GLU A 533 -28.80 -12.30 2.90
C GLU A 533 -29.80 -11.61 1.96
N LEU A 534 -29.32 -10.71 1.10
CA LEU A 534 -30.15 -9.98 0.15
C LEU A 534 -30.22 -10.66 -1.23
N ALA A 535 -29.52 -11.77 -1.44
CA ALA A 535 -29.48 -12.48 -2.71
C ALA A 535 -30.23 -13.82 -2.62
N ALA A 536 -31.28 -13.99 -3.43
CA ALA A 536 -32.04 -15.23 -3.59
C ALA A 536 -31.56 -16.10 -4.75
#